data_AF-A0A9D1GW52-F1
#
_entry.id   AF-A0A9D1GW52-F1
#
_cell.length_a   1.000
_cell.length_b   1.000
_cell.length_c   1.000
_cell.angle_alpha   90.00
_cell.angle_beta   90.00
_cell.angle_gamma   90.00
#
_symmetry.space_group_name_H-M   'P 1'
#
loop_
_entity.id
_entity.type
_entity.pdbx_description
1 polymer ?
#
loop_
_entity_poly.entity_id
_entity_poly.type
_entity_poly.pdbx_seq_one_letter_code
_entity_poly.pdbx_strand_id
1 'polypeptide(L)'
;MTMQHDGGGGSSVPPVTSNVTVDPGEIRAFARFLQDMETELSTTRDSLADNVGEAERTFGKYDGAETAVRKHDTTLQAELDALDALITRFSELTEGTIQVSRKYTDLEELNRTNADVISAHLTADGGDQ
;
A
#
# COMPACT_ATOMS: atom_id res chain seq x y z
N MET A 1 -32.64 26.01 -36.44
CA MET A 1 -32.82 24.67 -35.85
C MET A 1 -31.88 23.71 -36.54
N THR A 2 -30.65 23.57 -36.07
CA THR A 2 -29.83 22.37 -36.29
C THR A 2 -28.80 22.31 -35.16
N MET A 3 -29.13 21.53 -34.14
CA MET A 3 -28.15 21.04 -33.18
C MET A 3 -27.42 19.90 -33.90
N GLN A 4 -26.12 20.06 -34.12
CA GLN A 4 -25.27 18.97 -34.57
C GLN A 4 -24.56 18.43 -33.34
N HIS A 5 -25.07 17.28 -32.91
CA HIS A 5 -24.51 16.41 -31.91
C HIS A 5 -23.29 15.74 -32.54
N ASP A 6 -22.09 15.95 -32.00
CA ASP A 6 -20.96 15.07 -32.26
C ASP A 6 -20.46 14.55 -30.91
N GLY A 7 -20.93 13.33 -30.61
CA GLY A 7 -20.43 12.52 -29.51
C GLY A 7 -19.19 11.76 -29.97
N GLY A 8 -18.33 11.42 -29.02
CA GLY A 8 -17.23 10.49 -29.27
C GLY A 8 -15.87 10.95 -28.76
N GLY A 9 -15.81 11.55 -27.57
CA GLY A 9 -14.56 11.72 -26.83
C GLY A 9 -14.06 10.37 -26.29
N GLY A 10 -13.65 9.47 -27.18
CA GLY A 10 -12.84 8.31 -26.82
C GLY A 10 -11.46 8.82 -26.42
N SER A 11 -11.29 9.19 -25.15
CA SER A 11 -9.99 9.52 -24.60
C SER A 11 -9.17 8.23 -24.49
N SER A 12 -8.59 7.77 -25.61
CA SER A 12 -7.54 6.76 -25.59
C SER A 12 -6.27 7.44 -25.11
N VAL A 13 -6.19 7.70 -23.81
CA VAL A 13 -4.94 8.04 -23.15
C VAL A 13 -3.99 6.88 -23.45
N PRO A 14 -2.90 7.09 -24.22
CA PRO A 14 -1.94 6.03 -24.46
C PRO A 14 -1.38 5.58 -23.10
N PRO A 15 -1.16 4.27 -22.88
CA PRO A 15 -0.55 3.81 -21.65
C PRO A 15 0.80 4.50 -21.48
N VAL A 16 0.99 5.15 -20.33
CA VAL A 16 2.28 5.72 -19.95
C VAL A 16 3.25 4.55 -19.81
N THR A 17 4.05 4.32 -20.85
CA THR A 17 5.11 3.31 -20.87
C THR A 17 6.41 3.99 -20.49
N SER A 18 6.52 4.38 -19.23
CA SER A 18 7.84 4.71 -18.67
C SER A 18 8.57 3.39 -18.44
N ASN A 19 9.73 3.20 -19.08
CA ASN A 19 10.65 2.10 -18.77
C ASN A 19 11.29 2.40 -17.41
N VAL A 20 10.52 2.23 -16.34
CA VAL A 20 11.04 2.28 -14.98
C VAL A 20 11.70 0.95 -14.70
N THR A 21 13.02 0.92 -14.70
CA THR A 21 13.77 -0.19 -14.12
C THR A 21 13.61 -0.09 -12.61
N VAL A 22 12.83 -0.98 -12.01
CA VAL A 22 12.64 -1.04 -10.56
C VAL A 22 13.54 -2.14 -10.02
N ASP A 23 14.43 -1.83 -9.08
CA ASP A 23 15.27 -2.82 -8.41
C ASP A 23 14.42 -3.66 -7.43
N PRO A 24 14.31 -5.00 -7.60
CA PRO A 24 13.55 -5.86 -6.69
C PRO A 24 14.02 -5.81 -5.23
N GLY A 25 15.29 -5.43 -4.99
CA GLY A 25 15.83 -5.17 -3.65
C GLY A 25 15.19 -3.94 -3.00
N GLU A 26 15.01 -2.85 -3.74
CA GLU A 26 14.36 -1.62 -3.25
C GLU A 26 12.88 -1.83 -2.95
N ILE A 27 12.17 -2.62 -3.77
CA ILE A 27 10.76 -2.98 -3.52
C ILE A 27 10.61 -3.76 -2.20
N ARG A 28 11.55 -4.68 -1.92
CA ARG A 28 11.54 -5.45 -0.66
C ARG A 28 11.88 -4.58 0.55
N ALA A 29 12.83 -3.66 0.41
CA ALA A 29 13.15 -2.70 1.46
C ALA A 29 11.95 -1.80 1.77
N PHE A 30 11.24 -1.34 0.74
CA PHE A 30 10.02 -0.56 0.90
C PHE A 30 8.89 -1.36 1.56
N ALA A 31 8.69 -2.63 1.18
CA ALA A 31 7.71 -3.49 1.86
C ALA A 31 8.00 -3.67 3.35
N ARG A 32 9.27 -3.81 3.75
CA ARG A 32 9.67 -3.88 5.17
C ARG A 32 9.39 -2.57 5.90
N PHE A 33 9.72 -1.44 5.28
CA PHE A 33 9.39 -0.13 5.85
C PHE A 33 7.88 0.03 6.10
N LEU A 34 7.04 -0.44 5.17
CA LEU A 34 5.59 -0.40 5.37
C LEU A 34 5.11 -1.29 6.52
N GLN A 35 5.72 -2.48 6.72
CA GLN A 35 5.45 -3.36 7.86
C GLN A 35 5.87 -2.73 9.20
N ASP A 36 7.02 -2.06 9.23
CA ASP A 36 7.49 -1.34 10.42
C ASP A 36 6.52 -0.22 10.78
N MET A 37 6.06 0.56 9.79
CA MET A 37 5.05 1.60 9.97
C MET A 37 3.70 1.05 10.45
N GLU A 38 3.26 -0.10 9.93
CA GLU A 38 2.03 -0.77 10.38
C GLU A 38 2.12 -1.16 11.88
N THR A 39 3.30 -1.60 12.33
CA THR A 39 3.56 -1.94 13.73
C THR A 39 3.50 -0.69 14.62
N GLU A 40 4.09 0.41 14.17
CA GLU A 40 4.06 1.69 14.90
C GLU A 40 2.63 2.26 15.00
N LEU A 41 1.86 2.18 13.91
CA LEU A 41 0.46 2.59 13.89
C LEU A 41 -0.40 1.72 14.82
N SER A 42 -0.19 0.41 14.83
CA SER A 42 -0.88 -0.50 15.75
C SER A 42 -0.56 -0.18 17.21
N THR A 43 0.71 0.09 17.52
CA THR A 43 1.14 0.51 18.86
C THR A 43 0.48 1.83 19.28
N THR A 44 0.40 2.80 18.36
CA THR A 44 -0.26 4.09 18.59
C THR A 44 -1.76 3.90 18.84
N ARG A 45 -2.41 3.06 18.03
CA ARG A 45 -3.82 2.72 18.15
C ARG A 45 -4.14 2.05 19.49
N ASP A 46 -3.31 1.10 19.92
CA ASP A 46 -3.50 0.41 21.21
C ASP A 46 -3.28 1.37 22.38
N SER A 47 -2.24 2.21 22.32
CA SER A 47 -2.02 3.26 23.32
C SER A 47 -3.20 4.23 23.40
N LEU A 48 -3.83 4.56 22.26
CA LEU A 48 -5.01 5.42 22.23
C LEU A 48 -6.25 4.70 22.79
N ALA A 49 -6.41 3.42 22.50
CA ALA A 49 -7.51 2.60 23.00
C ALA A 49 -7.46 2.43 24.52
N ASP A 50 -6.27 2.38 25.12
CA ASP A 50 -6.08 2.33 26.58
C ASP A 50 -6.61 3.59 27.29
N ASN A 51 -6.79 4.71 26.58
CA ASN A 51 -7.34 5.94 27.13
C ASN A 51 -8.88 6.01 27.06
N VAL A 52 -9.55 5.01 26.47
CA VAL A 52 -11.02 4.97 26.41
C VAL A 52 -11.59 4.79 27.81
N GLY A 53 -12.50 5.69 28.21
CA GLY A 53 -13.13 5.65 29.54
C GLY A 53 -12.29 6.27 30.67
N GLU A 54 -11.10 6.79 30.38
CA GLU A 54 -10.28 7.59 31.33
C GLU A 54 -10.78 9.04 31.47
N ALA A 55 -11.64 9.49 30.56
CA ALA A 55 -12.16 10.85 30.51
C ALA A 55 -12.87 11.27 31.80
N GLU A 56 -13.66 10.37 32.40
CA GLU A 56 -14.38 10.65 33.65
C GLU A 56 -13.44 10.96 34.82
N ARG A 57 -12.22 10.40 34.83
CA ARG A 57 -11.20 10.71 35.84
C ARG A 57 -10.53 12.06 35.60
N THR A 58 -10.55 12.55 34.37
CA THR A 58 -9.76 13.71 33.93
C THR A 58 -10.54 15.02 34.01
N PHE A 59 -11.84 15.02 33.68
CA PHE A 59 -12.66 16.24 33.64
C PHE A 59 -13.29 16.61 35.00
N GLY A 60 -13.31 15.72 35.99
CA GLY A 60 -13.81 16.05 37.34
C GLY A 60 -15.34 16.28 37.41
N LYS A 61 -15.81 16.98 38.46
CA LYS A 61 -17.25 17.24 38.70
C LYS A 61 -17.57 18.73 38.58
N TYR A 62 -17.80 19.21 37.36
CA TYR A 62 -18.38 20.52 37.09
C TYR A 62 -19.47 20.40 36.02
N ASP A 63 -20.35 21.41 35.90
CA ASP A 63 -21.57 21.35 35.06
C ASP A 63 -21.34 21.11 33.55
N GLY A 64 -20.09 21.15 33.08
CA GLY A 64 -19.71 20.82 31.70
C GLY A 64 -18.94 19.51 31.53
N ALA A 65 -18.59 18.82 32.63
CA ALA A 65 -17.72 17.65 32.59
C ALA A 65 -18.32 16.50 31.78
N GLU A 66 -19.62 16.23 31.92
CA GLU A 66 -20.30 15.17 31.14
C GLU A 66 -20.28 15.45 29.63
N THR A 67 -20.45 16.72 29.24
CA THR A 67 -20.36 17.12 27.82
C THR A 67 -18.93 17.02 27.31
N ALA A 68 -17.95 17.36 28.13
CA ALA A 68 -16.53 17.23 27.79
C ALA A 68 -16.13 15.75 27.64
N VAL A 69 -16.55 14.88 28.56
CA VAL A 69 -16.37 13.41 28.49
C VAL A 69 -16.99 12.87 27.21
N ARG A 70 -18.26 13.17 26.93
CA ARG A 70 -18.93 12.67 25.73
C ARG A 70 -18.24 13.12 24.44
N LYS A 71 -17.80 14.38 24.39
CA LYS A 71 -17.07 14.91 23.23
C LYS A 71 -15.69 14.25 23.09
N HIS A 72 -14.97 14.09 24.19
CA HIS A 72 -13.69 13.40 24.23
C HIS A 72 -13.84 11.98 23.69
N ASP A 73 -14.78 11.20 24.21
CA ASP A 73 -14.97 9.80 23.81
C ASP A 73 -15.42 9.68 22.34
N THR A 74 -16.26 10.62 21.87
CA THR A 74 -16.63 10.69 20.45
C THR A 74 -15.43 10.96 19.55
N THR A 75 -14.57 11.91 19.94
CA THR A 75 -13.34 12.21 19.19
C THR A 75 -12.37 11.05 19.24
N LEU A 76 -12.18 10.44 20.42
CA LEU A 76 -11.30 9.31 20.61
C LEU A 76 -11.71 8.11 19.74
N GLN A 77 -13.01 7.80 19.69
CA GLN A 77 -13.53 6.76 18.81
C GLN A 77 -13.28 7.07 17.33
N ALA A 78 -13.50 8.33 16.91
CA ALA A 78 -13.25 8.72 15.52
C ALA A 78 -11.76 8.60 15.13
N GLU A 79 -10.84 8.91 16.05
CA GLU A 79 -9.41 8.73 15.84
C GLU A 79 -9.02 7.25 15.79
N LEU A 80 -9.61 6.39 16.64
CA LEU A 80 -9.42 4.94 16.58
C LEU A 80 -9.89 4.37 15.24
N ASP A 81 -11.08 4.76 14.77
CA ASP A 81 -11.61 4.32 13.48
C ASP A 81 -10.72 4.78 12.31
N ALA A 82 -10.16 5.99 12.40
CA ALA A 82 -9.23 6.52 11.40
C ALA A 82 -7.90 5.75 11.38
N LEU A 83 -7.38 5.38 12.56
CA LEU A 83 -6.17 4.55 12.69
C LEU A 83 -6.40 3.14 12.13
N ASP A 84 -7.53 2.50 12.44
CA ASP A 84 -7.87 1.17 11.93
C ASP A 84 -7.97 1.19 10.38
N ALA A 85 -8.55 2.25 9.81
CA ALA A 85 -8.60 2.45 8.36
C ALA A 85 -7.21 2.67 7.75
N LEU A 86 -6.32 3.39 8.44
CA LEU A 86 -4.95 3.62 7.98
C LEU A 86 -4.12 2.34 8.01
N ILE A 87 -4.20 1.56 9.10
CA ILE A 87 -3.55 0.25 9.24
C ILE A 87 -3.98 -0.68 8.10
N THR A 88 -5.28 -0.74 7.81
CA THR A 88 -5.80 -1.55 6.69
C THR A 88 -5.17 -1.16 5.35
N ARG A 89 -5.06 0.14 5.06
CA ARG A 89 -4.43 0.63 3.82
C ARG A 89 -2.94 0.31 3.76
N PHE A 90 -2.24 0.38 4.88
CA PHE A 90 -0.83 -0.01 4.98
C PHE A 90 -0.64 -1.50 4.71
N SER A 91 -1.51 -2.36 5.26
CA SER A 91 -1.51 -3.79 4.97
C SER A 91 -1.73 -4.07 3.48
N GLU A 92 -2.74 -3.45 2.86
CA GLU A 92 -3.01 -3.59 1.42
C GLU A 92 -1.82 -3.14 0.55
N LEU A 93 -1.20 -1.99 0.90
CA LEU A 93 -0.04 -1.46 0.18
C LEU A 93 1.18 -2.37 0.34
N THR A 94 1.40 -2.91 1.54
CA THR A 94 2.46 -3.87 1.82
C THR A 94 2.29 -5.12 0.99
N GLU A 95 1.08 -5.70 0.99
CA GLU A 95 0.77 -6.89 0.22
C GLU A 95 0.99 -6.65 -1.28
N GLY A 96 0.47 -5.54 -1.82
CA GLY A 96 0.67 -5.14 -3.21
C GLY A 96 2.15 -5.02 -3.57
N THR A 97 2.95 -4.39 -2.69
CA THR A 97 4.39 -4.23 -2.87
C THR A 97 5.12 -5.58 -2.89
N ILE A 98 4.75 -6.50 -2.00
CA ILE A 98 5.29 -7.87 -1.98
C ILE A 98 4.93 -8.61 -3.27
N GLN A 99 3.68 -8.51 -3.72
CA GLN A 99 3.24 -9.15 -4.96
C GLN A 99 4.02 -8.62 -6.18
N VAL A 100 4.27 -7.31 -6.24
CA VAL A 100 5.09 -6.70 -7.30
C VAL A 100 6.52 -7.24 -7.25
N SER A 101 7.15 -7.29 -6.07
CA SER A 101 8.50 -7.83 -5.91
C SER A 101 8.61 -9.29 -6.39
N ARG A 102 7.61 -10.13 -6.08
CA ARG A 102 7.54 -11.52 -6.55
C ARG A 102 7.49 -11.59 -8.08
N LYS A 103 6.59 -10.82 -8.71
CA LYS A 103 6.46 -10.79 -10.18
C LYS A 103 7.78 -10.38 -10.86
N TYR A 104 8.52 -9.43 -10.30
CA TYR A 104 9.84 -9.07 -10.83
C TYR A 104 10.86 -10.20 -10.68
N THR A 105 10.86 -10.89 -9.55
CA THR A 105 11.74 -12.06 -9.33
C THR A 105 11.42 -13.18 -10.33
N ASP A 106 10.14 -13.48 -10.53
CA ASP A 106 9.68 -14.50 -11.49
C ASP A 106 10.06 -14.15 -12.93
N LEU A 107 9.95 -12.86 -13.32
CA LEU A 107 10.37 -12.37 -14.63
C LEU A 107 11.89 -12.48 -14.83
N GLU A 108 12.69 -12.17 -13.82
CA GLU A 108 14.15 -12.34 -13.88
C GLU A 108 14.54 -13.82 -14.02
N GLU A 109 13.86 -14.72 -13.32
CA GLU A 109 14.09 -16.16 -13.42
C GLU A 109 13.70 -16.71 -14.81
N LEU A 110 12.55 -16.27 -15.35
CA LEU A 110 12.12 -16.63 -16.69
C LEU A 110 13.12 -16.12 -17.75
N ASN A 111 13.57 -14.88 -17.62
CA ASN A 111 14.55 -14.30 -18.53
C ASN A 111 15.90 -15.04 -18.47
N ARG A 112 16.36 -15.43 -17.27
CA ARG A 112 17.57 -16.22 -17.10
C ARG A 112 17.44 -17.60 -17.74
N THR A 113 16.34 -18.31 -17.48
CA THR A 113 16.07 -19.63 -18.05
C THR A 113 16.03 -19.57 -19.58
N ASN A 114 15.37 -18.57 -20.15
CA ASN A 114 15.32 -18.39 -21.60
C ASN A 114 16.70 -18.08 -22.19
N ALA A 115 17.51 -17.24 -21.52
CA ALA A 115 18.87 -16.94 -21.95
C ALA A 115 19.77 -18.18 -21.93
N ASP A 116 19.62 -19.06 -20.93
CA ASP A 116 20.36 -20.32 -20.83
C ASP A 116 19.99 -21.28 -21.98
N VAL A 117 18.69 -21.39 -22.29
CA VAL A 117 18.20 -22.20 -23.43
C VAL A 117 18.75 -21.68 -24.76
N ILE A 118 18.70 -20.36 -24.99
CA ILE A 118 19.23 -19.74 -26.22
C ILE A 118 20.75 -19.98 -26.31
N SER A 119 21.48 -19.81 -25.21
CA SER A 119 22.92 -20.03 -25.16
C SER A 119 23.28 -21.48 -25.44
N ALA A 120 22.52 -22.43 -24.90
CA ALA A 120 22.69 -23.85 -25.19
C ALA A 120 22.48 -24.19 -26.67
N HIS A 121 21.44 -23.62 -27.30
CA HIS A 121 21.19 -23.80 -28.73
C HIS A 121 22.29 -23.20 -29.60
N LEU A 122 22.75 -21.98 -29.31
CA LEU A 122 23.84 -21.33 -30.06
C LEU A 122 25.17 -22.11 -29.94
N THR A 123 25.44 -22.69 -28.78
CA THR A 123 26.65 -23.50 -28.55
C THR A 123 26.57 -24.85 -29.25
N ALA A 124 25.37 -25.45 -29.31
CA ALA A 124 25.14 -26.71 -30.02
C ALA A 124 25.21 -26.55 -31.55
N ASP A 125 24.74 -25.43 -32.10
CA ASP A 125 24.73 -25.14 -33.55
C ASP A 125 26.10 -24.63 -34.07
N GLY A 126 26.95 -24.07 -33.18
CA GLY A 126 28.30 -23.60 -33.49
C GLY A 126 29.41 -24.64 -33.31
N GLY A 127 29.11 -25.84 -32.82
CA GLY A 127 30.07 -26.90 -32.53
C GLY A 127 30.35 -27.90 -33.66
N ASP A 128 29.73 -27.69 -34.84
CA ASP A 128 29.79 -28.63 -35.98
C ASP A 128 30.51 -28.03 -37.22
N GLN A 129 31.50 -27.15 -37.01
CA GLN A 129 32.37 -26.61 -38.08
C GLN A 129 33.86 -26.93 -37.86
#